data_AF-A0A9W7ZH20-F1
#
_entry.id   AF-A0A9W7ZH20-F1
#
_cell.length_a   1.000
_cell.length_b   1.000
_cell.length_c   1.000
_cell.angle_alpha   90.00
_cell.angle_beta   90.00
_cell.angle_gamma   90.00
#
_symmetry.space_group_name_H-M   'P 1'
#
loop_
_entity.id
_entity.type
_entity.pdbx_description
1 polymer ?
#
loop_
_entity_poly.entity_id
_entity_poly.type
_entity_poly.pdbx_seq_one_letter_code
_entity_poly.pdbx_strand_id
1 'polypeptide(L)'
;MNFYDELSQHVPYSRLTIRKIVARLTLQERIKRKEAQSEAELTKFHDLLQPCLDNLRKDPIFLRVLAEANPATPAIGAAQTGSPGFAPSPSPAPHATIPMEAVETVSKRPGGLHHLLNHPDGEPTADEEQSNVTAVDSATPASGPQATQSTPATKVPGELHLPKKETAPMTTPVSKRFTWTESIRQILWRYVQIEIELNILRSELASLEGKTLVVKEGAARRTAYLRLLNLWPEGWMTTYDISREYGTRKRKMEKFTGLG
;
A
#
# COMPACT_ATOMS: atom_id res chain seq x y z
N MET A 1 33.50 27.33 -10.75
CA MET A 1 33.79 26.08 -11.50
C MET A 1 32.63 25.12 -11.34
N ASN A 2 32.27 24.37 -12.39
CA ASN A 2 31.20 23.37 -12.34
C ASN A 2 31.78 22.01 -11.96
N PHE A 3 31.32 21.42 -10.85
CA PHE A 3 31.80 20.15 -10.30
C PHE A 3 31.91 19.03 -11.36
N TYR A 4 30.95 18.96 -12.29
CA TYR A 4 30.94 17.91 -13.31
C TYR A 4 32.01 18.08 -14.39
N ASP A 5 32.45 19.33 -14.65
CA ASP A 5 33.49 19.60 -15.65
C ASP A 5 34.86 19.17 -15.10
N GLU A 6 35.12 19.48 -13.82
CA GLU A 6 36.32 19.02 -13.11
C GLU A 6 36.37 17.49 -13.03
N LEU A 7 35.27 16.84 -12.64
CA LEU A 7 35.24 15.37 -12.54
C LEU A 7 35.52 14.70 -13.90
N SER A 8 35.00 15.25 -14.99
CA SER A 8 35.17 14.69 -16.34
C SER A 8 36.61 14.74 -16.86
N GLN A 9 37.47 15.58 -16.28
CA GLN A 9 38.89 15.61 -16.60
C GLN A 9 39.65 14.45 -15.93
N HIS A 10 39.10 13.88 -14.86
CA HIS A 10 39.76 12.84 -14.06
C HIS A 10 39.22 11.44 -14.30
N VAL A 11 38.03 11.28 -14.88
CA VAL A 11 37.43 9.97 -15.15
C VAL A 11 37.11 9.78 -16.64
N PRO A 12 37.27 8.57 -17.20
CA PRO A 12 37.05 8.29 -18.62
C PRO A 12 35.55 8.13 -18.95
N TYR A 13 34.69 8.98 -18.38
CA TYR A 13 33.24 8.94 -18.56
C TYR A 13 32.73 10.27 -19.09
N SER A 14 31.73 10.20 -19.98
CA SER A 14 31.05 11.40 -20.44
C SER A 14 30.41 12.15 -19.27
N ARG A 15 30.30 13.47 -19.38
CA ARG A 15 29.63 14.31 -18.38
C ARG A 15 28.19 13.84 -18.08
N LEU A 16 27.48 13.36 -19.10
CA LEU A 16 26.14 12.79 -18.94
C LEU A 16 26.17 11.52 -18.08
N THR A 17 27.13 10.63 -18.33
CA THR A 17 27.33 9.41 -17.55
C THR A 17 27.64 9.75 -16.09
N ILE A 18 28.53 10.71 -15.84
CA ILE A 18 28.88 11.15 -14.48
C ILE A 18 27.64 11.71 -13.76
N ARG A 19 26.84 12.56 -14.42
CA ARG A 19 25.58 13.09 -13.86
C ARG A 19 24.61 11.98 -13.49
N LYS A 20 24.43 10.98 -14.37
CA LYS A 20 23.58 9.81 -14.10
C LYS A 20 24.08 9.00 -12.90
N ILE A 21 25.39 8.78 -12.79
CA ILE A 21 26.00 8.06 -11.66
C ILE A 21 25.75 8.82 -10.35
N VAL A 22 26.05 10.12 -10.32
CA VAL A 22 25.85 10.96 -9.12
C VAL A 22 24.38 11.01 -8.71
N ALA A 23 23.46 11.17 -9.68
CA ALA A 23 22.03 11.17 -9.41
C ALA A 23 21.56 9.83 -8.82
N ARG A 24 22.01 8.71 -9.40
CA ARG A 24 21.72 7.35 -8.91
C ARG A 24 22.21 7.15 -7.48
N LEU A 25 23.47 7.49 -7.19
CA LEU A 25 24.05 7.36 -5.85
C LEU A 25 23.31 8.24 -4.83
N THR A 26 22.95 9.45 -5.22
CA THR A 26 22.19 10.38 -4.37
C THR A 26 20.80 9.81 -4.04
N LEU A 27 20.10 9.25 -5.03
CA LEU A 27 18.81 8.60 -4.80
C LEU A 27 18.94 7.35 -3.91
N GLN A 28 19.95 6.51 -4.14
CA GLN A 28 20.21 5.33 -3.30
C GLN A 28 20.44 5.71 -1.84
N GLU A 29 21.25 6.74 -1.58
CA GLU A 29 21.47 7.24 -0.21
C GLU A 29 20.18 7.82 0.41
N ARG A 30 19.36 8.55 -0.37
CA ARG A 30 18.06 9.04 0.10
C ARG A 30 17.11 7.90 0.45
N ILE A 31 17.06 6.84 -0.38
CA ILE A 31 16.25 5.64 -0.12
C ILE A 31 16.71 4.99 1.18
N LYS A 32 18.03 4.76 1.34
CA LYS A 32 18.60 4.15 2.56
C LYS A 32 18.22 4.94 3.83
N ARG A 33 18.31 6.27 3.79
CA ARG A 33 17.89 7.12 4.92
C ARG A 33 16.39 7.01 5.21
N LYS A 34 15.56 6.94 4.17
CA LYS A 34 14.11 6.78 4.31
C LYS A 34 13.72 5.40 4.81
N GLU A 35 14.43 4.35 4.43
CA GLU A 35 14.28 3.00 4.98
C GLU A 35 14.56 2.99 6.48
N ALA A 36 15.70 3.55 6.90
CA ALA A 36 16.04 3.69 8.32
C ALA A 36 15.00 4.54 9.09
N GLN A 37 14.47 5.60 8.47
CA GLN A 37 13.40 6.42 9.06
C GLN A 37 12.09 5.63 9.20
N SER A 38 11.72 4.83 8.20
CA SER A 38 10.54 3.97 8.23
C SER A 38 10.63 2.93 9.33
N GLU A 39 11.78 2.26 9.44
CA GLU A 39 12.06 1.28 10.49
C GLU A 39 12.01 1.93 11.88
N ALA A 40 12.61 3.11 12.06
CA ALA A 40 12.56 3.82 13.33
C ALA A 40 11.13 4.19 13.75
N GLU A 41 10.26 4.63 12.82
CA GLU A 41 8.85 4.90 13.13
C GLU A 41 8.07 3.61 13.40
N LEU A 42 8.39 2.51 12.71
CA LEU A 42 7.80 1.20 12.97
C LEU A 42 8.16 0.68 14.38
N THR A 43 9.42 0.84 14.81
CA THR A 43 9.86 0.49 16.17
C THR A 43 9.11 1.34 17.20
N LYS A 44 9.05 2.67 17.02
CA LYS A 44 8.27 3.53 17.93
C LYS A 44 6.80 3.14 17.99
N PHE A 45 6.23 2.75 16.85
CA PHE A 45 4.85 2.29 16.77
C PHE A 45 4.67 1.01 17.60
N HIS A 46 5.56 0.02 17.43
CA HIS A 46 5.58 -1.20 18.23
C HIS A 46 5.69 -0.90 19.73
N ASP A 47 6.60 -0.02 20.14
CA ASP A 47 6.80 0.35 21.55
C ASP A 47 5.56 1.00 22.18
N LEU A 48 4.81 1.79 21.40
CA LEU A 48 3.53 2.34 21.85
C LEU A 48 2.41 1.29 21.90
N LEU A 49 2.44 0.30 21.01
CA LEU A 49 1.46 -0.79 21.01
C LEU A 49 1.68 -1.77 22.16
N GLN A 50 2.93 -2.01 22.54
CA GLN A 50 3.31 -3.09 23.43
C GLN A 50 2.55 -3.07 24.77
N PRO A 51 2.42 -1.94 25.49
CA PRO A 51 1.65 -1.89 26.73
C PRO A 51 0.17 -2.20 26.52
N CYS A 52 -0.41 -1.76 25.40
CA CYS A 52 -1.80 -2.05 25.06
C CYS A 52 -2.01 -3.54 24.77
N LEU A 53 -1.07 -4.17 24.06
CA LEU A 53 -1.10 -5.60 23.75
C LEU A 53 -0.87 -6.45 25.01
N ASP A 54 -0.02 -6.03 25.93
CA ASP A 54 0.23 -6.76 27.17
C ASP A 54 -0.96 -6.72 28.13
N ASN A 55 -1.68 -5.60 28.18
CA ASN A 55 -2.95 -5.51 28.90
C ASN A 55 -4.01 -6.42 28.28
N LEU A 56 -4.00 -6.55 26.95
CA LEU A 56 -4.91 -7.40 26.23
C LEU A 56 -4.63 -8.89 26.43
N ARG A 57 -3.35 -9.28 26.48
CA ARG A 57 -2.93 -10.67 26.75
C ARG A 57 -3.32 -11.17 28.14
N LYS A 58 -3.46 -10.26 29.11
CA LYS A 58 -3.91 -10.59 30.48
C LYS A 58 -5.42 -10.83 30.57
N ASP A 59 -6.16 -10.57 29.50
CA ASP A 59 -7.61 -10.72 29.50
C ASP A 59 -8.01 -12.20 29.45
N PRO A 60 -8.85 -12.71 30.37
CA PRO A 60 -9.32 -14.09 30.31
C PRO A 60 -10.09 -14.40 29.02
N ILE A 61 -10.71 -13.40 28.38
CA ILE A 61 -11.38 -13.58 27.08
C ILE A 61 -10.34 -13.83 25.98
N PHE A 62 -9.20 -13.12 26.02
CA PHE A 62 -8.11 -13.29 25.07
C PHE A 62 -7.57 -14.72 25.07
N LEU A 63 -7.37 -15.28 26.25
CA LEU A 63 -6.89 -16.66 26.40
C LEU A 63 -7.90 -17.69 25.86
N ARG A 64 -9.21 -17.43 26.00
CA ARG A 64 -10.24 -18.31 25.43
C ARG A 64 -10.27 -18.26 23.91
N VAL A 65 -10.23 -17.08 23.31
CA VAL A 65 -10.21 -16.93 21.84
C VAL A 65 -8.97 -17.58 21.23
N LEU A 66 -7.79 -17.42 21.86
CA LEU A 66 -6.58 -18.11 21.41
C LEU A 66 -6.69 -19.64 21.53
N ALA A 67 -7.32 -20.13 22.60
CA ALA A 67 -7.55 -21.57 22.78
C ALA A 67 -8.54 -22.14 21.75
N GLU A 68 -9.56 -21.37 21.36
CA GLU A 68 -10.54 -21.77 20.34
C GLU A 68 -9.99 -21.65 18.90
N ALA A 69 -9.14 -20.66 18.62
CA ALA A 69 -8.52 -20.45 17.32
C ALA A 69 -7.47 -21.51 16.97
N ASN A 70 -7.00 -22.26 17.96
CA ASN A 70 -6.12 -23.40 17.75
C ASN A 70 -6.90 -24.68 18.10
N PRO A 71 -7.82 -25.14 17.22
CA PRO A 71 -8.44 -26.43 17.42
C PRO A 71 -7.33 -27.46 17.26
N ALA A 72 -6.72 -27.84 18.40
CA ALA A 72 -5.90 -29.02 18.47
C ALA A 72 -6.69 -30.11 17.77
N THR A 73 -6.20 -30.52 16.60
CA THR A 73 -6.77 -31.62 15.84
C THR A 73 -6.91 -32.76 16.85
N PRO A 74 -8.13 -33.21 17.19
CA PRO A 74 -8.25 -34.34 18.07
C PRO A 74 -7.47 -35.46 17.40
N ALA A 75 -6.46 -35.97 18.11
CA ALA A 75 -5.73 -37.15 17.72
C ALA A 75 -6.74 -38.28 17.58
N ILE A 76 -7.28 -38.45 16.37
CA ILE A 76 -8.05 -39.62 16.00
C ILE A 76 -7.06 -40.78 16.09
N GLY A 77 -7.39 -41.70 16.99
CA GLY A 77 -6.50 -42.71 17.50
C GLY A 77 -5.87 -43.60 16.45
N ALA A 78 -4.76 -44.18 16.89
CA ALA A 78 -4.08 -45.30 16.29
C ALA A 78 -5.06 -46.42 15.87
N ALA A 79 -5.05 -46.76 14.59
CA ALA A 79 -5.44 -48.09 14.12
C ALA A 79 -4.63 -48.45 12.86
N GLN A 80 -3.69 -49.38 13.06
CA GLN A 80 -3.31 -50.48 12.18
C GLN A 80 -2.67 -50.17 10.81
N THR A 81 -1.36 -50.41 10.77
CA THR A 81 -0.67 -51.35 9.86
C THR A 81 -1.39 -51.69 8.55
N GLY A 82 -0.87 -51.17 7.44
CA GLY A 82 -1.21 -51.63 6.10
C GLY A 82 -0.47 -50.81 5.05
N SER A 83 0.79 -51.16 4.77
CA SER A 83 1.53 -50.65 3.62
C SER A 83 1.07 -51.39 2.36
N PRO A 84 0.57 -50.69 1.31
CA PRO A 84 0.73 -51.14 -0.05
C PRO A 84 1.95 -50.42 -0.65
N GLY A 85 2.91 -51.20 -1.12
CA GLY A 85 4.11 -50.71 -1.78
C GLY A 85 3.78 -49.86 -2.99
N PHE A 86 4.22 -48.61 -2.97
CA PHE A 86 4.32 -47.78 -4.17
C PHE A 86 5.70 -47.99 -4.80
N ALA A 87 5.66 -48.34 -6.08
CA ALA A 87 6.80 -48.63 -6.92
C ALA A 87 7.77 -47.44 -7.02
N PRO A 88 9.08 -47.68 -7.21
CA PRO A 88 10.05 -46.63 -7.46
C PRO A 88 9.79 -45.94 -8.81
N SER A 89 9.74 -44.62 -8.77
CA SER A 89 9.65 -43.74 -9.94
C SER A 89 10.89 -43.90 -10.83
N PRO A 90 10.75 -43.99 -12.16
CA PRO A 90 11.89 -44.15 -13.06
C PRO A 90 12.79 -42.91 -13.10
N SER A 91 14.09 -43.17 -13.04
CA SER A 91 15.18 -42.21 -13.20
C SER A 91 15.08 -41.47 -14.54
N PRO A 92 15.31 -40.15 -14.60
CA PRO A 92 15.42 -39.44 -15.87
C PRO A 92 16.72 -39.85 -16.59
N ALA A 93 16.59 -40.21 -17.86
CA ALA A 93 17.70 -40.52 -18.76
C ALA A 93 18.51 -39.24 -19.10
N PRO A 94 19.83 -39.37 -19.37
CA PRO A 94 20.67 -38.26 -19.78
C PRO A 94 20.40 -37.88 -21.24
N HIS A 95 19.78 -36.72 -21.46
CA HIS A 95 19.65 -36.15 -22.80
C HIS A 95 20.96 -35.46 -23.23
N ALA A 96 21.63 -36.13 -24.16
CA ALA A 96 22.27 -35.63 -25.36
C ALA A 96 22.89 -34.21 -25.34
N THR A 97 24.22 -34.21 -25.43
CA THR A 97 25.08 -33.18 -26.00
C THR A 97 24.47 -32.56 -27.27
N ILE A 98 24.18 -31.26 -27.21
CA ILE A 98 23.86 -30.43 -28.37
C ILE A 98 25.19 -30.05 -29.05
N PRO A 99 25.40 -30.34 -30.35
CA PRO A 99 26.55 -29.83 -31.08
C PRO A 99 26.36 -28.32 -31.35
N MET A 100 27.44 -27.56 -31.12
CA MET A 100 27.57 -26.19 -31.62
C MET A 100 27.50 -26.21 -33.15
N GLU A 101 26.46 -25.62 -33.71
CA GLU A 101 26.42 -25.25 -35.13
C GLU A 101 26.44 -23.73 -35.23
N ALA A 102 27.48 -23.23 -35.90
CA ALA A 102 27.68 -21.84 -36.22
C ALA A 102 26.64 -21.39 -37.24
N VAL A 103 25.90 -20.33 -36.91
CA VAL A 103 25.17 -19.55 -37.92
C VAL A 103 25.58 -18.09 -37.78
N GLU A 104 26.63 -17.74 -38.51
CA GLU A 104 26.75 -16.40 -39.09
C GLU A 104 25.56 -16.19 -40.03
N THR A 105 24.70 -15.20 -39.75
CA THR A 105 24.10 -14.42 -40.85
C THR A 105 23.92 -12.97 -40.42
N VAL A 106 24.64 -12.14 -41.16
CA VAL A 106 24.53 -10.69 -41.32
C VAL A 106 23.08 -10.22 -41.33
N SER A 107 22.75 -9.24 -40.48
CA SER A 107 21.65 -8.31 -40.75
C SER A 107 22.12 -6.87 -40.58
N LYS A 108 22.55 -6.30 -41.70
CA LYS A 108 22.63 -4.85 -41.92
C LYS A 108 21.22 -4.27 -41.75
N ARG A 109 21.03 -3.39 -40.77
CA ARG A 109 20.02 -2.33 -40.88
C ARG A 109 20.72 -0.97 -40.92
N PRO A 110 20.65 -0.26 -42.06
CA PRO A 110 21.00 1.14 -42.14
C PRO A 110 19.80 1.99 -41.73
N GLY A 111 20.06 3.11 -41.07
CA GLY A 111 19.14 4.25 -41.09
C GLY A 111 18.79 4.82 -39.72
N GLY A 112 19.11 6.10 -39.54
CA GLY A 112 18.26 7.00 -38.78
C GLY A 112 18.80 7.48 -37.44
N LEU A 113 19.99 8.08 -37.45
CA LEU A 113 20.34 9.10 -36.47
C LEU A 113 19.52 10.38 -36.77
N HIS A 114 19.20 11.13 -35.71
CA HIS A 114 18.78 12.55 -35.64
C HIS A 114 17.29 12.87 -35.39
N HIS A 115 17.14 13.87 -34.49
CA HIS A 115 15.95 14.64 -34.08
C HIS A 115 15.29 14.14 -32.77
N LEU A 116 15.24 14.84 -31.63
CA LEU A 116 15.45 16.26 -31.28
C LEU A 116 15.88 16.37 -29.80
N LEU A 117 17.10 16.84 -29.55
CA LEU A 117 17.37 17.74 -28.42
C LEU A 117 17.64 19.09 -29.07
N ASN A 118 16.70 20.03 -28.97
CA ASN A 118 16.88 21.46 -29.14
C ASN A 118 15.58 22.17 -28.74
N HIS A 119 15.53 22.71 -27.53
CA HIS A 119 14.68 23.84 -27.19
C HIS A 119 15.62 25.01 -26.91
N PRO A 120 15.68 26.04 -27.77
CA PRO A 120 16.27 27.32 -27.41
C PRO A 120 15.25 28.18 -26.64
N ASP A 121 15.79 28.99 -25.74
CA ASP A 121 15.14 30.08 -25.03
C ASP A 121 14.30 30.98 -25.96
N GLY A 122 13.08 31.29 -25.54
CA GLY A 122 12.23 32.32 -26.12
C GLY A 122 11.64 33.18 -25.00
N GLU A 123 12.03 34.45 -25.01
CA GLU A 123 11.48 35.51 -24.16
C GLU A 123 9.95 35.70 -24.36
N PRO A 124 9.25 36.27 -23.36
CA PRO A 124 7.82 36.54 -23.44
C PRO A 124 7.55 37.87 -24.15
N THR A 125 6.81 37.85 -25.26
CA THR A 125 6.10 39.02 -25.79
C THR A 125 4.70 39.08 -25.23
N ALA A 126 4.36 40.26 -24.71
CA ALA A 126 3.07 40.68 -24.21
C ALA A 126 2.01 40.82 -25.33
N ASP A 127 0.77 40.92 -24.87
CA ASP A 127 -0.43 41.45 -25.55
C ASP A 127 -1.09 40.57 -26.62
N GLU A 128 -2.23 39.97 -26.29
CA GLU A 128 -3.51 40.40 -26.87
C GLU A 128 -4.72 39.80 -26.13
N GLU A 129 -5.58 40.70 -25.65
CA GLU A 129 -6.97 40.43 -25.32
C GLU A 129 -7.73 39.92 -26.55
N GLN A 130 -8.65 38.97 -26.38
CA GLN A 130 -10.07 39.18 -26.65
C GLN A 130 -10.92 37.95 -26.34
N SER A 131 -11.88 38.20 -25.45
CA SER A 131 -13.26 37.70 -25.41
C SER A 131 -13.69 36.67 -26.46
N ASN A 132 -14.29 35.56 -26.00
CA ASN A 132 -15.62 35.22 -26.51
C ASN A 132 -16.46 34.47 -25.48
N VAL A 133 -17.67 34.98 -25.31
CA VAL A 133 -18.78 34.52 -24.48
C VAL A 133 -19.70 33.74 -25.40
N THR A 134 -20.03 32.48 -25.12
CA THR A 134 -21.36 31.96 -25.48
C THR A 134 -21.72 30.72 -24.67
N ALA A 135 -22.73 30.88 -23.83
CA ALA A 135 -23.56 29.80 -23.32
C ALA A 135 -24.47 29.31 -24.46
N VAL A 136 -24.64 27.99 -24.63
CA VAL A 136 -25.86 27.44 -25.22
C VAL A 136 -26.21 26.13 -24.52
N ASP A 137 -27.35 26.20 -23.85
CA ASP A 137 -28.15 25.15 -23.23
C ASP A 137 -28.90 24.37 -24.33
N SER A 138 -29.00 23.04 -24.24
CA SER A 138 -30.01 22.21 -24.91
C SER A 138 -30.04 20.77 -24.37
N ALA A 139 -30.85 20.58 -23.32
CA ALA A 139 -31.88 19.53 -23.12
C ALA A 139 -32.06 18.47 -24.24
N THR A 140 -32.08 17.12 -24.04
CA THR A 140 -33.04 16.20 -23.32
C THR A 140 -33.56 15.13 -24.33
N PRO A 141 -34.28 13.99 -24.05
CA PRO A 141 -34.30 12.94 -22.98
C PRO A 141 -34.22 11.46 -23.50
N ALA A 142 -34.14 10.46 -22.60
CA ALA A 142 -34.93 9.22 -22.69
C ALA A 142 -35.00 8.42 -21.36
N SER A 143 -36.17 8.53 -20.71
CA SER A 143 -36.98 7.57 -19.92
C SER A 143 -36.39 6.31 -19.24
N GLY A 144 -36.74 6.15 -17.95
CA GLY A 144 -37.00 4.84 -17.30
C GLY A 144 -37.05 4.90 -15.76
N PRO A 145 -37.94 4.18 -15.03
CA PRO A 145 -38.71 4.76 -13.92
C PRO A 145 -38.49 4.16 -12.51
N GLN A 146 -39.21 4.74 -11.53
CA GLN A 146 -39.53 4.28 -10.14
C GLN A 146 -38.57 4.70 -9.01
N ALA A 147 -38.98 5.12 -7.80
CA ALA A 147 -40.30 5.19 -7.17
C ALA A 147 -40.35 6.34 -6.15
N THR A 148 -41.53 6.94 -6.09
CA THR A 148 -42.07 7.90 -5.14
C THR A 148 -42.42 7.22 -3.80
N GLN A 149 -42.08 7.84 -2.67
CA GLN A 149 -43.04 8.37 -1.67
C GLN A 149 -42.48 8.43 -0.25
N SER A 150 -42.42 9.66 0.25
CA SER A 150 -42.46 10.03 1.66
C SER A 150 -43.92 10.11 2.12
N THR A 151 -44.24 9.68 3.34
CA THR A 151 -45.41 10.17 4.09
C THR A 151 -45.07 10.35 5.57
N PRO A 152 -45.61 11.38 6.24
CA PRO A 152 -45.41 11.65 7.66
C PRO A 152 -46.57 11.15 8.56
N ALA A 153 -46.22 10.88 9.81
CA ALA A 153 -46.98 10.98 11.07
C ALA A 153 -48.45 10.48 11.15
N THR A 154 -48.69 9.48 11.99
CA THR A 154 -49.97 9.24 12.67
C THR A 154 -49.71 8.87 14.13
N LYS A 155 -50.45 9.55 15.02
CA LYS A 155 -50.40 9.48 16.49
C LYS A 155 -51.66 8.75 16.95
N VAL A 156 -51.54 7.64 17.69
CA VAL A 156 -52.65 7.06 18.47
C VAL A 156 -52.10 6.49 19.79
N PRO A 157 -52.72 6.81 20.94
CA PRO A 157 -52.42 6.22 22.25
C PRO A 157 -53.27 4.96 22.49
N GLY A 158 -52.69 3.93 23.13
CA GLY A 158 -53.40 2.70 23.42
C GLY A 158 -52.59 1.76 24.31
N GLU A 159 -52.88 1.85 25.59
CA GLU A 159 -52.40 1.08 26.73
C GLU A 159 -52.80 -0.40 26.67
N LEU A 160 -51.86 -1.31 26.94
CA LEU A 160 -52.14 -2.59 27.60
C LEU A 160 -50.83 -3.26 28.08
N HIS A 161 -50.72 -3.32 29.41
CA HIS A 161 -49.76 -4.10 30.19
C HIS A 161 -49.84 -5.60 29.88
N LEU A 162 -48.70 -6.29 29.80
CA LEU A 162 -48.47 -7.67 30.28
C LEU A 162 -46.96 -8.03 30.25
N PRO A 163 -46.49 -9.09 30.93
CA PRO A 163 -45.69 -8.99 32.14
C PRO A 163 -44.17 -9.09 31.94
N LYS A 164 -43.49 -8.47 32.90
CA LYS A 164 -42.05 -8.42 33.17
C LYS A 164 -41.47 -9.84 33.31
N LYS A 165 -40.86 -10.36 32.24
CA LYS A 165 -40.00 -11.55 32.29
C LYS A 165 -38.60 -11.09 32.72
N GLU A 166 -38.24 -11.50 33.93
CA GLU A 166 -36.97 -11.31 34.60
C GLU A 166 -35.80 -11.66 33.65
N THR A 167 -35.15 -10.62 33.17
CA THR A 167 -34.00 -10.67 32.28
C THR A 167 -32.78 -11.08 33.10
N ALA A 168 -32.35 -12.33 32.94
CA ALA A 168 -30.98 -12.73 33.23
C ALA A 168 -30.02 -11.76 32.52
N PRO A 169 -28.90 -11.35 33.13
CA PRO A 169 -27.93 -10.50 32.46
C PRO A 169 -27.34 -11.28 31.29
N MET A 170 -27.85 -11.01 30.08
CA MET A 170 -27.16 -11.34 28.83
C MET A 170 -25.81 -10.66 28.92
N THR A 171 -24.78 -11.43 29.31
CA THR A 171 -23.38 -11.10 29.12
C THR A 171 -23.17 -10.94 27.62
N THR A 172 -23.39 -9.72 27.13
CA THR A 172 -22.95 -9.34 25.79
C THR A 172 -21.46 -9.63 25.74
N PRO A 173 -20.97 -10.36 24.73
CA PRO A 173 -19.54 -10.62 24.61
C PRO A 173 -18.88 -9.26 24.44
N VAL A 174 -18.13 -8.83 25.45
CA VAL A 174 -17.40 -7.57 25.44
C VAL A 174 -16.33 -7.72 24.36
N SER A 175 -16.68 -7.33 23.14
CA SER A 175 -15.77 -7.31 22.00
C SER A 175 -14.77 -6.18 22.24
N LYS A 176 -13.71 -6.48 22.98
CA LYS A 176 -12.67 -5.52 23.33
C LYS A 176 -11.88 -5.20 22.07
N ARG A 177 -12.30 -4.14 21.38
CA ARG A 177 -11.56 -3.59 20.24
C ARG A 177 -10.30 -2.91 20.73
N PHE A 178 -9.23 -3.01 19.95
CA PHE A 178 -8.01 -2.26 20.20
C PHE A 178 -8.31 -0.74 20.28
N THR A 179 -7.83 -0.09 21.32
CA THR A 179 -8.09 1.34 21.55
C THR A 179 -7.00 2.18 20.90
N TRP A 180 -7.35 2.91 19.85
CA TRP A 180 -6.45 3.82 19.17
C TRP A 180 -6.28 5.12 19.96
N THR A 181 -5.07 5.36 20.45
CA THR A 181 -4.68 6.64 21.06
C THR A 181 -4.24 7.63 19.99
N GLU A 182 -4.22 8.92 20.34
CA GLU A 182 -3.81 9.98 19.41
C GLU A 182 -2.33 9.84 18.99
N SER A 183 -1.45 9.42 19.91
CA SER A 183 -0.04 9.18 19.64
C SER A 183 0.17 8.05 18.63
N ILE A 184 -0.57 6.94 18.77
CA ILE A 184 -0.52 5.82 17.83
C ILE A 184 -1.00 6.26 16.44
N ARG A 185 -2.10 7.02 16.35
CA ARG A 185 -2.58 7.57 15.06
C ARG A 185 -1.57 8.50 14.41
N GLN A 186 -0.85 9.30 15.19
CA GLN A 186 0.17 10.22 14.68
C GLN A 186 1.36 9.46 14.08
N ILE A 187 1.84 8.41 14.75
CA ILE A 187 2.94 7.59 14.22
C ILE A 187 2.47 6.77 13.01
N LEU A 188 1.25 6.21 13.03
CA LEU A 188 0.63 5.55 11.87
C LEU A 188 0.67 6.45 10.63
N TRP A 189 0.25 7.71 10.78
CA TRP A 189 0.28 8.68 9.68
C TRP A 189 1.70 8.89 9.15
N ARG A 190 2.67 9.16 10.03
CA ARG A 190 4.07 9.38 9.63
C ARG A 190 4.67 8.18 8.92
N TYR A 191 4.49 6.99 9.48
CA TYR A 191 4.97 5.74 8.89
C TYR A 191 4.43 5.54 7.47
N VAL A 192 3.12 5.68 7.28
CA VAL A 192 2.49 5.49 5.96
C VAL A 192 2.97 6.56 4.96
N GLN A 193 3.16 7.81 5.38
CA GLN A 193 3.71 8.86 4.51
C GLN A 193 5.16 8.54 4.08
N ILE A 194 6.00 8.08 5.01
CA ILE A 194 7.37 7.67 4.71
C ILE A 194 7.37 6.51 3.70
N GLU A 195 6.54 5.49 3.88
CA GLU A 195 6.46 4.36 2.95
C GLU A 195 6.00 4.80 1.54
N ILE A 196 5.09 5.78 1.44
CA ILE A 196 4.69 6.37 0.15
C ILE A 196 5.89 7.07 -0.51
N GLU A 197 6.57 7.97 0.21
CA GLU A 197 7.75 8.69 -0.29
C GLU A 197 8.86 7.74 -0.74
N LEU A 198 9.08 6.68 0.03
CA LEU A 198 10.09 5.66 -0.25
C LEU A 198 9.77 4.94 -1.57
N ASN A 199 8.50 4.63 -1.84
CA ASN A 199 8.08 4.04 -3.12
C ASN A 199 8.20 5.01 -4.31
N ILE A 200 8.00 6.31 -4.09
CA ILE A 200 8.25 7.34 -5.11
C ILE A 200 9.75 7.36 -5.45
N LEU A 201 10.63 7.40 -4.45
CA LEU A 201 12.08 7.38 -4.67
C LEU A 201 12.56 6.10 -5.39
N ARG A 202 11.99 4.94 -5.04
CA ARG A 202 12.30 3.69 -5.74
C ARG A 202 11.84 3.72 -7.21
N SER A 203 10.71 4.36 -7.50
CA SER A 203 10.22 4.53 -8.87
C SER A 203 11.11 5.51 -9.66
N GLU A 204 11.56 6.60 -9.04
CA GLU A 204 12.54 7.53 -9.62
C GLU A 204 13.86 6.81 -9.95
N LEU A 205 14.37 6.00 -9.02
CA LEU A 205 15.59 5.22 -9.23
C LEU A 205 15.42 4.22 -10.38
N ALA A 206 14.28 3.52 -10.45
CA ALA A 206 13.98 2.61 -11.54
C ALA A 206 13.94 3.32 -12.90
N SER A 207 13.32 4.51 -12.95
CA SER A 207 13.29 5.35 -14.15
C SER A 207 14.70 5.75 -14.61
N LEU A 208 15.59 6.15 -13.69
CA LEU A 208 16.99 6.44 -14.03
C LEU A 208 17.76 5.23 -14.58
N GLU A 209 17.38 4.02 -14.15
CA GLU A 209 17.96 2.76 -14.63
C GLU A 209 17.31 2.25 -15.94
N GLY A 210 16.36 3.00 -16.51
CA GLY A 210 15.62 2.61 -17.70
C GLY A 210 14.60 1.50 -17.46
N LYS A 211 14.20 1.28 -16.20
CA LYS A 211 13.18 0.31 -15.79
C LYS A 211 11.83 0.99 -15.64
N THR A 212 10.80 0.42 -16.24
CA THR A 212 9.41 0.90 -16.08
C THR A 212 8.79 0.34 -14.81
N LEU A 213 9.18 0.87 -13.65
CA LEU A 213 8.50 0.59 -12.38
C LEU A 213 7.71 1.84 -11.97
N VAL A 214 6.38 1.77 -12.09
CA VAL A 214 5.48 2.82 -11.61
C VAL A 214 4.71 2.27 -10.41
N VAL A 215 5.17 2.58 -9.21
CA VAL A 215 4.43 2.20 -8.00
C VAL A 215 3.32 3.22 -7.75
N LYS A 216 2.07 2.77 -7.76
CA LYS A 216 0.92 3.60 -7.38
C LYS A 216 0.90 3.80 -5.87
N GLU A 217 0.59 5.02 -5.42
CA GLU A 217 0.46 5.38 -4.00
C GLU A 217 -0.46 4.41 -3.22
N GLY A 218 -1.56 3.97 -3.83
CA GLY A 218 -2.47 3.00 -3.22
C GLY A 218 -1.83 1.65 -2.90
N ALA A 219 -0.89 1.17 -3.72
CA ALA A 219 -0.15 -0.06 -3.48
C ALA A 219 0.86 0.09 -2.34
N ALA A 220 1.53 1.25 -2.26
CA ALA A 220 2.43 1.59 -1.16
C ALA A 220 1.68 1.61 0.18
N ARG A 221 0.51 2.27 0.24
CA ARG A 221 -0.36 2.27 1.43
C ARG A 221 -0.78 0.88 1.86
N ARG A 222 -1.23 0.04 0.92
CA ARG A 222 -1.63 -1.35 1.22
C ARG A 222 -0.48 -2.15 1.80
N THR A 223 0.72 -2.01 1.25
CA THR A 223 1.93 -2.70 1.72
C THR A 223 2.29 -2.26 3.15
N ALA A 224 2.20 -0.96 3.44
CA ALA A 224 2.40 -0.41 4.77
C ALA A 224 1.39 -0.99 5.79
N TYR A 225 0.10 -1.09 5.42
CA TYR A 225 -0.92 -1.67 6.31
C TYR A 225 -0.68 -3.14 6.59
N LEU A 226 -0.25 -3.92 5.60
CA LEU A 226 0.09 -5.33 5.79
C LEU A 226 1.29 -5.52 6.72
N ARG A 227 2.32 -4.66 6.60
CA ARG A 227 3.47 -4.67 7.52
C ARG A 227 3.06 -4.36 8.95
N LEU A 228 2.22 -3.35 9.15
CA LEU A 228 1.70 -3.00 10.47
C LEU A 228 0.81 -4.10 11.05
N LEU A 229 -0.01 -4.75 10.22
CA LEU A 229 -0.93 -5.80 10.67
C LEU A 229 -0.21 -6.92 11.43
N ASN A 230 1.02 -7.26 11.04
CA ASN A 230 1.85 -8.28 11.68
C ASN A 230 2.24 -7.96 13.15
N LEU A 231 1.97 -6.74 13.62
CA LEU A 231 2.20 -6.34 15.01
C LEU A 231 1.08 -6.79 15.96
N TRP A 232 -0.10 -7.13 15.43
CA TRP A 232 -1.22 -7.63 16.22
C TRP A 232 -1.32 -9.15 16.10
N PRO A 233 -1.85 -9.84 17.13
CA PRO A 233 -2.26 -11.23 16.99
C PRO A 233 -3.34 -11.38 15.92
N GLU A 234 -3.44 -12.56 15.33
CA GLU A 234 -4.41 -12.83 14.26
C GLU A 234 -5.86 -12.57 14.74
N GLY A 235 -6.66 -11.94 13.87
CA GLY A 235 -8.07 -11.63 14.14
C GLY A 235 -8.35 -10.38 14.99
N TRP A 236 -7.32 -9.74 15.57
CA TRP A 236 -7.48 -8.57 16.44
C TRP A 236 -7.57 -7.24 15.73
N MET A 237 -6.95 -7.18 14.57
CA MET A 237 -6.87 -6.00 13.74
C MET A 237 -7.06 -6.44 12.30
N THR A 238 -7.65 -5.57 11.50
CA THR A 238 -7.72 -5.77 10.06
C THR A 238 -7.06 -4.61 9.34
N THR A 239 -6.64 -4.82 8.08
CA THR A 239 -6.16 -3.71 7.24
C THR A 239 -7.22 -2.63 7.04
N TYR A 240 -8.51 -2.99 7.12
CA TYR A 240 -9.62 -2.04 7.06
C TYR A 240 -9.63 -1.11 8.28
N ASP A 241 -9.45 -1.64 9.49
CA ASP A 241 -9.39 -0.84 10.72
C ASP A 241 -8.21 0.13 10.70
N ILE A 242 -7.03 -0.34 10.30
CA ILE A 242 -5.82 0.49 10.14
C ILE A 242 -6.08 1.62 9.12
N SER A 243 -6.67 1.28 7.98
CA SER A 243 -7.00 2.25 6.92
C SER A 243 -7.99 3.32 7.40
N ARG A 244 -9.00 2.94 8.21
CA ARG A 244 -9.98 3.86 8.78
C ARG A 244 -9.34 4.88 9.70
N GLU A 245 -8.43 4.44 10.56
CA GLU A 245 -7.71 5.32 11.50
C GLU A 245 -6.73 6.25 10.78
N TYR A 246 -6.01 5.73 9.78
CA TYR A 246 -5.20 6.55 8.88
C TYR A 246 -6.04 7.63 8.20
N GLY A 247 -7.22 7.28 7.65
CA GLY A 247 -8.12 8.22 6.98
C GLY A 247 -8.67 9.29 7.92
N THR A 248 -8.97 8.94 9.18
CA THR A 248 -9.40 9.91 10.20
C THR A 248 -8.28 10.90 10.51
N ARG A 249 -7.04 10.42 10.65
CA ARG A 249 -5.89 11.30 10.86
C ARG A 249 -5.61 12.18 9.63
N LYS A 250 -5.71 11.62 8.42
CA LYS A 250 -5.54 12.35 7.15
C LYS A 250 -6.46 13.56 7.08
N ARG A 251 -7.78 13.34 7.28
CA ARG A 251 -8.78 14.42 7.27
C ARG A 251 -8.50 15.50 8.32
N LYS A 252 -7.99 15.10 9.49
CA LYS A 252 -7.59 16.05 10.55
C LYS A 252 -6.39 16.90 10.11
N MET A 253 -5.42 16.31 9.43
CA MET A 253 -4.27 17.04 8.89
C MET A 253 -4.67 17.99 7.77
N GLU A 254 -5.51 17.56 6.82
CA GLU A 254 -5.99 18.40 5.70
C GLU A 254 -6.72 19.65 6.21
N LYS A 255 -7.56 19.49 7.25
CA LYS A 255 -8.23 20.61 7.92
C LYS A 255 -7.26 21.59 8.59
N PHE A 256 -6.18 21.08 9.18
CA PHE A 256 -5.19 21.92 9.86
C PHE A 256 -4.30 22.68 8.88
N THR A 257 -4.01 22.09 7.71
CA THR A 257 -3.15 22.71 6.69
C THR A 257 -3.88 23.71 5.79
N GLY A 258 -5.19 23.91 5.94
CA GLY A 258 -5.95 24.96 5.25
C GLY A 258 -6.03 24.82 3.73
N LEU A 259 -5.80 23.63 3.17
CA LEU A 259 -5.93 23.32 1.73
C LEU A 259 -7.35 22.83 1.38
N GLY A 260 -8.37 23.34 2.06
CA GLY A 260 -9.77 23.03 1.83
C GLY A 260 -10.47 24.14 1.05
#